data_AF-A0A6G6WAQ6-F1
#
_entry.id   AF-A0A6G6WAQ6-F1
#
_cell.length_a   1.000
_cell.length_b   1.000
_cell.length_c   1.000
_cell.angle_alpha   90.00
_cell.angle_beta   90.00
_cell.angle_gamma   90.00
#
_symmetry.space_group_name_H-M   'P 1'
#
loop_
_entity.id
_entity.type
_entity.pdbx_description
1 polymer ?
#
loop_
_entity_poly.entity_id
_entity_poly.type
_entity_poly.pdbx_seq_one_letter_code
_entity_poly.pdbx_strand_id
1 'polypeptide(L)'
;MSLPLRELAHALLREELGARSVGRLCPRCGSAAHGRPYAVGATARVSISYATDLVAVAWAEGPVGIDVEDVGPPVDGRPRAEFSVAEALFKAGAEVPVAPLPLPPAYVGAVAGEQVSWRLAGLGARAGRSR
;
A
#
# COMPACT_ATOMS: atom_id res chain seq x y z
N MET A 1 17.29 16.25 1.41
CA MET A 1 17.36 14.91 0.77
C MET A 1 16.03 14.23 1.02
N SER A 2 15.29 13.82 -0.01
CA SER A 2 14.05 13.03 0.15
C SER A 2 14.40 11.65 0.70
N LEU A 3 13.63 11.17 1.67
CA LEU A 3 13.75 9.78 2.12
C LEU A 3 13.31 8.85 0.97
N PRO A 4 14.00 7.71 0.73
CA PRO A 4 13.50 6.68 -0.16
C PRO A 4 12.08 6.26 0.24
N LEU A 5 11.19 6.05 -0.73
CA LEU A 5 9.77 5.75 -0.49
C LEU A 5 9.55 4.58 0.48
N ARG A 6 10.44 3.59 0.47
CA ARG A 6 10.40 2.46 1.40
C ARG A 6 10.55 2.88 2.86
N GLU A 7 11.51 3.75 3.14
CA GLU A 7 11.75 4.26 4.50
C GLU A 7 10.58 5.15 4.96
N LEU A 8 9.98 5.89 4.03
CA LEU A 8 8.78 6.66 4.30
C LEU A 8 7.58 5.76 4.63
N ALA A 9 7.39 4.67 3.90
CA ALA A 9 6.36 3.66 4.19
C ALA A 9 6.52 3.08 5.60
N HIS A 10 7.77 2.74 5.95
CA HIS A 10 8.09 2.19 7.26
C HIS A 10 7.87 3.21 8.38
N ALA A 11 8.24 4.48 8.16
CA ALA A 11 7.99 5.56 9.10
C ALA A 11 6.49 5.76 9.37
N LEU A 12 5.66 5.80 8.31
CA LEU A 12 4.21 5.92 8.43
C LEU A 12 3.61 4.79 9.26
N LEU A 13 3.93 3.54 8.95
CA LEU A 13 3.38 2.40 9.69
C LEU A 13 3.85 2.37 11.16
N ARG A 14 5.05 2.85 11.45
CA ARG A 14 5.53 2.98 12.84
C ARG A 14 4.77 4.06 13.60
N GLU A 15 4.54 5.21 12.96
CA GLU A 15 3.76 6.32 13.52
C GLU A 15 2.33 5.89 13.82
N GLU A 16 1.63 5.32 12.83
CA GLU A 16 0.21 4.97 12.91
C GLU A 16 -0.08 3.80 13.86
N LEU A 17 0.82 2.82 13.91
CA LEU A 17 0.59 1.58 14.67
C LEU A 17 1.36 1.52 15.99
N GLY A 18 2.16 2.54 16.32
CA GLY A 18 3.11 2.47 17.44
C GLY A 18 4.14 1.34 17.28
N ALA A 19 4.40 0.89 16.05
CA ALA A 19 5.26 -0.26 15.79
C ALA A 19 6.74 0.08 16.06
N ARG A 20 7.47 -0.88 16.65
CA ARG A 20 8.91 -0.75 16.92
C ARG A 20 9.71 -0.71 15.62
N SER A 21 9.33 -1.54 14.67
CA SER A 21 9.92 -1.63 13.33
C SER A 21 8.92 -2.25 12.34
N VAL A 22 9.23 -2.14 11.04
CA VAL A 22 8.49 -2.82 9.97
C VAL A 22 9.44 -3.82 9.31
N GLY A 23 9.03 -5.08 9.31
CA GLY A 23 9.76 -6.18 8.70
C GLY A 23 9.08 -6.70 7.44
N ARG A 24 9.75 -7.62 6.76
CA ARG A 24 9.18 -8.46 5.70
C ARG A 24 9.66 -9.88 5.91
N LEU A 25 8.82 -10.83 5.54
CA LEU A 25 9.20 -12.22 5.51
C LEU A 25 8.51 -12.90 4.34
N CYS A 26 9.31 -13.45 3.43
CA CYS A 26 8.77 -14.33 2.41
C CYS A 26 8.52 -15.73 2.99
N PRO A 27 7.28 -16.25 2.95
CA PRO A 27 6.99 -17.59 3.46
C PRO A 27 7.63 -18.71 2.62
N ARG A 28 8.10 -18.42 1.40
CA ARG A 28 8.72 -19.40 0.49
C ARG A 28 10.23 -19.57 0.71
N CYS A 29 10.97 -18.47 0.94
CA CYS A 29 12.43 -18.50 1.01
C CYS A 29 13.01 -17.90 2.29
N GLY A 30 12.17 -17.35 3.19
CA GLY A 30 12.61 -16.70 4.44
C GLY A 30 13.29 -15.34 4.26
N SER A 31 13.35 -14.80 3.04
CA SER A 31 13.99 -13.50 2.78
C SER A 31 13.24 -12.34 3.41
N ALA A 32 13.98 -11.36 3.92
CA ALA A 32 13.46 -10.06 4.35
C ALA A 32 13.50 -8.99 3.24
N ALA A 33 14.04 -9.32 2.06
CA ALA A 33 14.08 -8.42 0.92
C ALA A 33 12.71 -8.29 0.24
N HIS A 34 11.91 -9.37 0.28
CA HIS A 34 10.58 -9.42 -0.31
C HIS A 34 9.60 -10.16 0.61
N GLY A 35 8.35 -10.28 0.16
CA GLY A 35 7.26 -10.86 0.96
C GLY A 35 6.41 -9.80 1.63
N ARG A 36 5.39 -10.26 2.36
CA ARG A 36 4.39 -9.40 2.96
C ARG A 36 5.02 -8.60 4.12
N PRO A 37 4.78 -7.27 4.18
CA PRO A 37 5.24 -6.49 5.31
C PRO A 37 4.47 -6.85 6.59
N TYR A 38 5.11 -6.66 7.73
CA TYR A 38 4.49 -6.79 9.05
C TYR A 38 5.04 -5.74 10.01
N ALA A 39 4.21 -5.29 10.95
CA ALA A 39 4.55 -4.28 11.96
C ALA A 39 4.90 -4.95 13.30
N VAL A 40 6.13 -4.77 13.78
CA VAL A 40 6.62 -5.42 15.00
C VAL A 40 6.06 -4.73 16.24
N GLY A 41 5.26 -5.47 17.01
CA GLY A 41 4.59 -4.95 18.21
C GLY A 41 3.17 -4.42 17.96
N ALA A 42 2.62 -4.60 16.76
CA ALA A 42 1.23 -4.33 16.44
C ALA A 42 0.53 -5.62 15.96
N THR A 43 -0.77 -5.74 16.20
CA THR A 43 -1.60 -6.87 15.74
C THR A 43 -2.18 -6.66 14.35
N ALA A 44 -2.31 -5.40 13.92
CA ALA A 44 -2.83 -5.04 12.61
C ALA A 44 -2.01 -5.68 11.48
N ARG A 45 -2.72 -6.19 10.47
CA ARG A 45 -2.12 -6.55 9.19
C ARG A 45 -1.82 -5.28 8.42
N VAL A 46 -0.79 -5.33 7.58
CA VAL A 46 -0.35 -4.18 6.79
C VAL A 46 -0.14 -4.55 5.32
N SER A 47 -0.33 -3.57 4.45
CA SER A 47 -0.01 -3.65 3.03
C SER A 47 0.65 -2.35 2.57
N ILE A 48 1.55 -2.46 1.59
CA ILE A 48 2.33 -1.33 1.06
C ILE A 48 2.36 -1.46 -0.46
N SER A 49 2.12 -0.37 -1.17
CA SER A 49 2.35 -0.26 -2.61
C SER A 49 3.07 1.04 -2.97
N TYR A 50 3.76 1.02 -4.11
CA TYR A 50 4.62 2.10 -4.57
C TYR A 50 4.31 2.41 -6.03
N ALA A 51 4.29 3.69 -6.37
CA ALA A 51 4.32 4.20 -7.74
C ALA A 51 5.45 5.24 -7.85
N THR A 52 5.60 5.88 -9.01
CA THR A 52 6.60 6.95 -9.16
C THR A 52 6.35 8.04 -8.11
N ASP A 53 7.34 8.32 -7.26
CA ASP A 53 7.28 9.35 -6.22
C ASP A 53 6.12 9.24 -5.19
N LEU A 54 5.38 8.13 -5.16
CA LEU A 54 4.24 7.91 -4.28
C LEU A 54 4.38 6.57 -3.55
N VAL A 55 4.09 6.58 -2.25
CA VAL A 55 3.88 5.36 -1.46
C VAL A 55 2.50 5.40 -0.81
N ALA A 56 1.83 4.26 -0.85
CA ALA A 56 0.59 4.01 -0.15
C ALA A 56 0.79 2.89 0.88
N VAL A 57 0.32 3.12 2.11
CA VAL A 57 0.29 2.11 3.17
C VAL A 57 -1.13 1.93 3.67
N ALA A 58 -1.53 0.70 3.97
CA ALA A 58 -2.84 0.37 4.53
C ALA A 58 -2.70 -0.61 5.69
N TRP A 59 -3.63 -0.54 6.64
CA TRP A 59 -3.70 -1.45 7.78
C TRP A 59 -5.13 -1.71 8.23
N ALA A 60 -5.34 -2.90 8.80
CA ALA A 60 -6.60 -3.32 9.42
C ALA A 60 -6.35 -4.50 10.38
N GLU A 61 -7.29 -4.81 11.26
CA GLU A 61 -7.26 -6.04 12.06
C GLU A 61 -7.46 -7.30 11.18
N GLY A 62 -8.21 -7.16 10.08
CA GLY A 62 -8.51 -8.20 9.11
C GLY A 62 -7.59 -8.22 7.88
N PRO A 63 -7.91 -9.04 6.86
CA PRO A 63 -7.23 -9.01 5.56
C PRO A 63 -7.18 -7.59 4.98
N VAL A 64 -6.00 -7.19 4.51
CA VAL A 64 -5.79 -5.85 3.95
C VAL A 64 -4.83 -5.89 2.77
N GLY A 65 -5.18 -5.17 1.71
CA GLY A 65 -4.35 -4.98 0.54
C GLY A 65 -4.49 -3.55 0.01
N ILE A 66 -3.40 -2.98 -0.47
CA ILE A 66 -3.42 -1.68 -1.14
C ILE A 66 -2.56 -1.76 -2.38
N ASP A 67 -3.00 -1.08 -3.42
CA ASP A 67 -2.25 -0.95 -4.65
C ASP A 67 -2.34 0.46 -5.22
N VAL A 68 -1.21 0.97 -5.74
CA VAL A 68 -1.13 2.23 -6.47
C VAL A 68 -0.20 2.04 -7.66
N GLU A 69 -0.58 2.63 -8.78
CA GLU A 69 0.11 2.54 -10.06
C GLU A 69 0.15 3.92 -10.71
N ASP A 70 1.20 4.19 -11.48
CA ASP A 70 1.20 5.34 -12.39
C ASP A 70 0.13 5.13 -13.47
N VAL A 71 -0.57 6.20 -13.85
CA VAL A 71 -1.41 6.19 -15.05
C VAL A 71 -0.52 5.90 -16.25
N GLY A 72 -0.96 4.97 -17.10
CA GLY A 72 -0.16 4.53 -18.24
C GLY A 72 -0.82 3.42 -19.03
N PRO A 73 -0.07 2.77 -19.94
CA PRO A 73 -0.61 1.70 -20.76
C PRO A 73 -1.10 0.53 -19.90
N PRO A 74 -2.06 -0.27 -20.41
CA PRO A 74 -2.53 -1.49 -19.76
C PRO A 74 -1.40 -2.45 -19.36
N VAL A 75 -1.59 -3.18 -18.27
CA VAL A 75 -0.74 -4.32 -17.86
C VAL A 75 -1.40 -5.59 -18.36
N ASP A 76 -0.73 -6.35 -19.22
CA ASP A 76 -1.27 -7.58 -19.81
C ASP A 76 -2.67 -7.40 -20.43
N GLY A 77 -2.89 -6.25 -21.08
CA GLY A 77 -4.17 -5.89 -21.70
C GLY A 77 -5.24 -5.38 -20.73
N ARG A 78 -4.98 -5.35 -19.42
CA ARG A 78 -5.89 -4.82 -18.40
C ARG A 78 -5.59 -3.34 -18.09
N PRO A 79 -6.60 -2.44 -18.10
CA PRO A 79 -6.41 -1.06 -17.66
C PRO A 79 -5.79 -0.95 -16.26
N ARG A 80 -4.93 0.05 -16.03
CA ARG A 80 -4.20 0.21 -14.76
C ARG A 80 -5.12 0.22 -13.53
N ALA A 81 -6.27 0.87 -13.61
CA ALA A 81 -7.23 0.92 -12.50
C ALA A 81 -7.78 -0.47 -12.14
N GLU A 82 -8.12 -1.28 -13.15
CA GLU A 82 -8.60 -2.65 -12.94
C GLU A 82 -7.46 -3.57 -12.44
N PHE A 83 -6.24 -3.35 -12.93
CA PHE A 83 -5.06 -4.05 -12.44
C PHE A 83 -4.84 -3.77 -10.96
N SER A 84 -4.90 -2.50 -10.53
CA SER A 84 -4.75 -2.12 -9.13
C SER A 84 -5.82 -2.71 -8.22
N VAL A 85 -7.08 -2.80 -8.69
CA VAL A 85 -8.14 -3.50 -7.94
C VAL A 85 -7.77 -4.98 -7.72
N ALA A 86 -7.32 -5.67 -8.77
CA ALA A 86 -6.92 -7.07 -8.68
C ALA A 86 -5.71 -7.26 -7.76
N GLU A 87 -4.70 -6.39 -7.84
CA GLU A 87 -3.53 -6.44 -6.98
C GLU A 87 -3.87 -6.16 -5.51
N ALA A 88 -4.75 -5.18 -5.23
CA ALA A 88 -5.21 -4.92 -3.87
C ALA A 88 -5.92 -6.15 -3.27
N LEU A 89 -6.81 -6.81 -4.03
CA LEU A 89 -7.47 -8.04 -3.60
C LEU A 89 -6.48 -9.20 -3.40
N PHE A 90 -5.56 -9.40 -4.34
CA PHE A 90 -4.51 -10.41 -4.24
C PHE A 90 -3.66 -10.19 -2.97
N LYS A 91 -3.25 -8.94 -2.72
CA LYS A 91 -2.51 -8.55 -1.52
C LYS A 91 -3.33 -8.77 -0.26
N ALA A 92 -4.63 -8.50 -0.26
CA ALA A 92 -5.51 -8.79 0.89
C ALA A 92 -5.48 -10.29 1.21
N GLY A 93 -5.55 -11.15 0.18
CA GLY A 93 -5.51 -12.61 0.29
C GLY A 93 -6.84 -13.21 0.76
N ALA A 94 -7.93 -12.49 0.58
CA ALA A 94 -9.29 -12.89 0.90
C ALA A 94 -10.27 -12.11 0.00
N GLU A 95 -11.48 -12.62 -0.14
CA GLU A 95 -12.59 -11.87 -0.73
C GLU A 95 -13.09 -10.85 0.30
N VAL A 96 -12.84 -9.57 0.02
CA VAL A 96 -13.15 -8.44 0.92
C VAL A 96 -13.62 -7.25 0.08
N PRO A 97 -14.33 -6.28 0.69
CA PRO A 97 -14.69 -5.04 -0.01
C PRO A 97 -13.46 -4.33 -0.59
N VAL A 98 -13.64 -3.72 -1.76
CA VAL A 98 -12.61 -2.93 -2.44
C VAL A 98 -13.16 -1.55 -2.78
N ALA A 99 -12.33 -0.52 -2.61
CA ALA A 99 -12.65 0.86 -2.93
C ALA A 99 -11.50 1.53 -3.67
N PRO A 100 -11.79 2.45 -4.61
CA PRO A 100 -10.74 3.27 -5.23
C PRO A 100 -10.12 4.23 -4.21
N LEU A 101 -8.84 4.53 -4.38
CA LEU A 101 -8.16 5.54 -3.57
C LEU A 101 -8.37 6.94 -4.17
N PRO A 102 -8.56 7.99 -3.35
CA PRO A 102 -8.60 9.37 -3.82
C PRO A 102 -7.17 9.85 -4.11
N LEU A 103 -6.67 9.54 -5.30
CA LEU A 103 -5.31 9.84 -5.72
C LEU A 103 -5.24 11.07 -6.65
N PRO A 104 -4.07 11.73 -6.72
CA PRO A 104 -3.80 12.71 -7.76
C PRO A 104 -3.93 12.10 -9.17
N PRO A 105 -4.24 12.91 -10.21
CA PRO A 105 -4.56 12.41 -11.55
C PRO A 105 -3.47 11.59 -12.25
N ALA A 106 -2.22 11.67 -11.78
CA ALA A 106 -1.11 10.89 -12.32
C ALA A 106 -1.12 9.42 -11.87
N TYR A 107 -1.99 9.06 -10.92
CA TYR A 107 -2.03 7.73 -10.31
C TYR A 107 -3.43 7.13 -10.32
N VAL A 108 -3.48 5.81 -10.30
CA VAL A 108 -4.68 5.02 -9.98
C VAL A 108 -4.34 4.06 -8.86
N GLY A 109 -5.37 3.60 -8.14
CA GLY A 109 -5.13 2.69 -7.04
C GLY A 109 -6.40 2.31 -6.32
N ALA A 110 -6.28 1.24 -5.54
CA ALA A 110 -7.37 0.66 -4.79
C ALA A 110 -6.89 0.17 -3.42
N VAL A 111 -7.82 0.11 -2.48
CA VAL A 111 -7.64 -0.48 -1.16
C VAL A 111 -8.71 -1.53 -0.93
N ALA A 112 -8.31 -2.66 -0.38
CA ALA A 112 -9.14 -3.83 -0.13
C ALA A 112 -9.08 -4.22 1.35
N GLY A 113 -10.23 -4.48 1.95
CA GLY A 113 -10.39 -4.92 3.33
C GLY A 113 -11.62 -4.31 4.02
N GLU A 114 -11.86 -4.71 5.26
CA GLU A 114 -12.91 -4.15 6.12
C GLU A 114 -12.31 -3.14 7.11
N GLN A 115 -13.00 -2.01 7.33
CA GLN A 115 -12.57 -0.95 8.26
C GLN A 115 -11.10 -0.53 8.05
N VAL A 116 -10.67 -0.47 6.78
CA VAL A 116 -9.28 -0.22 6.43
C VAL A 116 -8.92 1.24 6.64
N SER A 117 -7.80 1.45 7.32
CA SER A 117 -7.12 2.75 7.38
C SER A 117 -5.94 2.75 6.42
N TRP A 118 -5.62 3.91 5.85
CA TRP A 118 -4.54 4.06 4.89
C TRP A 118 -3.94 5.47 4.91
N ARG A 119 -2.69 5.59 4.46
CA ARG A 119 -1.96 6.85 4.31
C ARG A 119 -1.21 6.87 2.98
N LEU A 120 -1.09 8.05 2.40
CA LEU A 120 -0.24 8.33 1.23
C LEU A 120 0.91 9.24 1.64
N ALA A 121 2.08 9.04 1.06
CA ALA A 121 3.19 9.97 1.18
C ALA A 121 4.11 9.93 -0.03
N GLY A 122 5.06 10.86 -0.06
CA GLY A 122 5.95 11.09 -1.20
C GLY A 122 5.64 12.42 -1.90
N LEU A 123 6.42 12.74 -2.93
CA LEU A 123 6.20 13.97 -3.71
C LEU A 123 4.89 13.86 -4.50
N GLY A 124 4.53 12.66 -4.94
CA GLY A 124 3.28 12.37 -5.61
C GLY A 124 2.05 12.62 -4.74
N ALA A 125 2.11 12.44 -3.42
CA ALA A 125 0.95 12.55 -2.53
C ALA A 125 0.39 13.97 -2.35
N ARG A 126 1.15 15.02 -2.71
CA ARG A 126 0.85 16.42 -2.35
C ARG A 126 0.30 17.29 -3.49
N ALA A 127 -0.10 16.71 -4.61
CA ALA A 127 -0.71 17.48 -5.71
C ALA A 127 -2.17 17.94 -5.45
N GLY A 128 -2.77 17.60 -4.30
CA GLY A 128 -4.07 18.15 -3.88
C GLY A 128 -4.16 18.28 -2.36
N ARG A 129 -4.29 19.51 -1.85
CA ARG A 129 -4.72 19.77 -0.47
C ARG A 129 -6.24 19.93 -0.46
N SER A 130 -6.96 19.08 0.25
CA SER A 130 -8.30 19.39 0.75
C SER A 130 -8.28 19.34 2.28
N ARG A 131 -8.79 20.41 2.89
CA ARG A 131 -9.15 20.46 4.31
C ARG A 131 -10.35 19.56 4.58
#